data_AF-A0A9W5B865-F1
#
_entry.id   AF-A0A9W5B865-F1
#
_cell.length_a   1.000
_cell.length_b   1.000
_cell.length_c   1.000
_cell.angle_alpha   90.00
_cell.angle_beta   90.00
_cell.angle_gamma   90.00
#
_symmetry.space_group_name_H-M   'P 1'
#
loop_
_entity.id
_entity.type
_entity.pdbx_description
1 polymer ?
#
loop_
_entity_poly.entity_id
_entity_poly.type
_entity_poly.pdbx_seq_one_letter_code
_entity_poly.pdbx_strand_id
1 'polypeptide(L)'
;MLQEAIEDRNAVASAPAGMQPADADAATKQTVGYASTIPDFIKDARRRTKVAESFALEPILARYCKEEGLSMEIAKDHRREMLRFLALCGTATQHGKFYGMTGAVDELWHTFVIFTREYAAFCDAVAGRFLHHVPEVEGQMSEGTFEHYLAFLTDYEEVFNEPAPAAYWPRPDGDPESVACRGCSGCNSCSGQSCTVH
;
A
#
# COMPACT_ATOMS: atom_id res chain seq x y z
N MET A 1 -5.57 54.27 11.47
CA MET A 1 -4.66 54.45 12.61
C MET A 1 -4.73 53.18 13.45
N LEU A 2 -3.60 52.46 13.51
CA LEU A 2 -3.07 51.64 14.61
C LEU A 2 -4.03 50.62 15.28
N GLN A 3 -3.85 49.31 15.17
CA GLN A 3 -2.71 48.45 15.58
C GLN A 3 -2.47 48.47 17.10
N GLU A 4 -2.50 47.26 17.69
CA GLU A 4 -1.90 46.80 18.97
C GLU A 4 -2.66 46.96 20.28
N ALA A 5 -2.98 45.80 20.87
CA ALA A 5 -2.93 45.58 22.31
C ALA A 5 -2.59 44.10 22.54
N ILE A 6 -1.30 43.77 22.36
CA ILE A 6 -0.66 42.62 23.03
C ILE A 6 0.00 43.20 24.29
N GLU A 7 0.21 42.33 25.28
CA GLU A 7 0.92 42.53 26.56
C GLU A 7 -0.01 42.85 27.73
N ASP A 8 -0.31 41.85 28.55
CA ASP A 8 0.46 41.63 29.78
C ASP A 8 -0.21 40.52 30.60
N ARG A 9 0.53 39.43 30.87
CA ARG A 9 0.52 38.61 32.10
C ARG A 9 1.16 37.24 31.90
N ASN A 10 2.48 37.24 32.03
CA ASN A 10 3.21 36.09 32.56
C ASN A 10 3.11 36.10 34.09
N ALA A 11 2.57 35.03 34.69
CA ALA A 11 2.85 34.68 36.07
C ALA A 11 2.85 33.16 36.23
N VAL A 12 3.97 32.68 36.76
CA VAL A 12 4.45 31.31 36.92
C VAL A 12 3.63 30.54 37.96
N ALA A 13 3.29 29.29 37.66
CA ALA A 13 2.97 28.28 38.67
C ALA A 13 3.66 26.95 38.30
N SER A 14 4.59 26.53 39.15
CA SER A 14 5.34 25.29 39.11
C SER A 14 4.46 24.08 39.48
N ALA A 15 4.59 22.97 38.75
CA ALA A 15 4.07 21.65 39.14
C ALA A 15 5.23 20.63 39.17
N PRO A 16 5.16 19.59 40.04
CA PRO A 16 6.34 18.93 40.58
C PRO A 16 6.91 17.79 39.73
N ALA A 17 8.18 17.53 39.96
CA ALA A 17 8.96 16.42 39.43
C ALA A 17 8.59 15.07 40.07
N GLY A 18 8.73 13.99 39.29
CA GLY A 18 9.06 12.66 39.81
C GLY A 18 8.00 11.58 39.60
N MET A 19 7.99 10.96 38.43
CA MET A 19 7.52 9.58 38.25
C MET A 19 8.64 8.81 37.55
N GLN A 20 9.37 7.99 38.30
CA GLN A 20 10.36 7.06 37.75
C GLN A 20 9.64 5.82 37.19
N PRO A 21 10.14 5.21 36.09
CA PRO A 21 9.62 3.93 35.63
C PRO A 21 10.19 2.79 36.48
N ALA A 22 9.36 1.81 36.82
CA ALA A 22 9.79 0.57 37.46
C ALA A 22 10.36 -0.40 36.40
N ASP A 23 11.49 -1.01 36.76
CA ASP A 23 12.30 -1.90 35.94
C ASP A 23 11.66 -3.28 35.65
N ALA A 24 12.08 -3.78 34.49
CA ALA A 24 12.08 -5.10 33.88
C ALA A 24 11.77 -6.36 34.73
N ASP A 25 11.09 -7.31 34.08
CA ASP A 25 11.56 -8.70 34.10
C ASP A 25 11.41 -9.39 32.73
N ALA A 26 12.39 -10.25 32.45
CA ALA A 26 12.85 -10.65 31.14
C ALA A 26 12.14 -11.89 30.58
N ALA A 27 11.90 -11.85 29.27
CA ALA A 27 11.93 -13.04 28.42
C ALA A 27 12.49 -12.62 27.06
N THR A 28 13.81 -12.54 26.96
CA THR A 28 14.54 -12.25 25.73
C THR A 28 14.39 -13.41 24.75
N LYS A 29 13.28 -13.44 24.01
CA LYS A 29 13.30 -14.03 22.67
C LYS A 29 14.05 -13.03 21.80
N GLN A 30 15.17 -13.43 21.23
CA GLN A 30 15.82 -12.70 20.14
C GLN A 30 14.83 -12.57 18.98
N THR A 31 14.05 -11.49 18.98
CA THR A 31 13.42 -11.00 17.76
C THR A 31 14.53 -10.37 16.95
N VAL A 32 15.05 -11.11 15.98
CA VAL A 32 15.80 -10.49 14.88
C VAL A 32 14.81 -9.48 14.27
N GLY A 33 15.01 -8.19 14.56
CA GLY A 33 14.12 -7.15 14.07
C GLY A 33 14.03 -7.22 12.55
N TYR A 34 12.82 -7.26 12.01
CA TYR A 34 12.57 -7.33 10.56
C TYR A 34 13.10 -6.09 9.78
N ALA A 35 13.64 -5.11 10.50
CA ALA A 35 14.37 -3.92 10.04
C ALA A 35 15.70 -4.20 9.31
N SER A 36 16.17 -5.44 9.20
CA SER A 36 17.38 -5.76 8.43
C SER A 36 17.14 -5.57 6.93
N THR A 37 17.96 -4.73 6.30
CA THR A 37 17.93 -4.46 4.85
C THR A 37 18.85 -5.43 4.12
N ILE A 38 18.50 -5.79 2.89
CA ILE A 38 19.39 -6.56 2.00
C ILE A 38 19.81 -5.62 0.86
N PRO A 39 21.12 -5.45 0.57
CA PRO A 39 21.57 -4.52 -0.47
C PRO A 39 21.05 -4.83 -1.88
N ASP A 40 20.72 -6.10 -2.13
CA ASP A 40 20.15 -6.59 -3.38
C ASP A 40 18.64 -6.33 -3.40
N PHE A 41 18.22 -5.38 -4.22
CA PHE A 41 16.83 -4.92 -4.34
C PHE A 41 15.85 -6.07 -4.59
N ILE A 42 16.18 -6.95 -5.54
CA ILE A 42 15.28 -8.06 -5.94
C ILE A 42 15.13 -9.06 -4.80
N LYS A 43 16.24 -9.41 -4.12
CA LYS A 43 16.19 -10.32 -2.97
C LYS A 43 15.44 -9.70 -1.79
N ASP A 44 15.63 -8.42 -1.49
CA ASP A 44 14.92 -7.77 -0.39
C ASP A 44 13.42 -7.65 -0.68
N ALA A 45 13.05 -7.22 -1.90
CA ALA A 45 11.66 -7.12 -2.31
C ALA A 45 10.95 -8.48 -2.19
N ARG A 46 11.53 -9.55 -2.74
CA ARG A 46 10.98 -10.92 -2.61
C ARG A 46 10.86 -11.38 -1.16
N ARG A 47 11.84 -11.04 -0.31
CA ARG A 47 11.78 -11.36 1.13
C ARG A 47 10.62 -10.63 1.80
N ARG A 48 10.49 -9.32 1.57
CA ARG A 48 9.42 -8.49 2.14
C ARG A 48 8.04 -8.93 1.65
N THR A 49 7.91 -9.33 0.38
CA THR A 49 6.66 -9.91 -0.14
C THR A 49 6.27 -11.18 0.61
N LYS A 50 7.21 -12.10 0.87
CA LYS A 50 6.93 -13.31 1.67
C LYS A 50 6.49 -12.98 3.10
N VAL A 51 7.07 -11.94 3.70
CA VAL A 51 6.61 -11.45 5.01
C VAL A 51 5.19 -10.89 4.90
N ALA A 52 4.93 -10.04 3.91
CA ALA A 52 3.62 -9.44 3.67
C ALA A 52 2.52 -10.50 3.45
N GLU A 53 2.81 -11.56 2.68
CA GLU A 53 1.90 -12.66 2.40
C GLU A 53 1.46 -13.43 3.66
N SER A 54 2.27 -13.43 4.73
CA SER A 54 1.96 -14.10 6.00
C SER A 54 0.89 -13.40 6.85
N PHE A 55 0.54 -12.14 6.53
CA PHE A 55 -0.48 -11.40 7.27
C PHE A 55 -1.89 -11.85 6.87
N ALA A 56 -2.66 -12.27 7.87
CA ALA A 56 -4.08 -12.55 7.78
C ALA A 56 -4.86 -11.23 7.68
N LEU A 57 -5.60 -11.04 6.57
CA LEU A 57 -6.31 -9.78 6.28
C LEU A 57 -7.83 -9.97 6.15
N GLU A 58 -8.38 -11.09 6.62
CA GLU A 58 -9.79 -11.47 6.44
C GLU A 58 -10.79 -10.40 6.93
N PRO A 59 -10.61 -9.74 8.09
CA PRO A 59 -11.52 -8.67 8.50
C PRO A 59 -11.47 -7.45 7.57
N ILE A 60 -10.29 -7.14 7.03
CA ILE A 60 -10.06 -6.03 6.08
C ILE A 60 -10.76 -6.37 4.76
N LEU A 61 -10.55 -7.59 4.24
CA LEU A 61 -11.19 -8.04 3.00
C LEU A 61 -12.71 -8.12 3.13
N ALA A 62 -13.22 -8.60 4.26
CA ALA A 62 -14.66 -8.66 4.49
C ALA A 62 -15.30 -7.27 4.49
N ARG A 63 -14.62 -6.27 5.08
CA ARG A 63 -15.04 -4.88 5.01
C ARG A 63 -14.98 -4.34 3.58
N TYR A 64 -13.85 -4.53 2.91
CA TYR A 64 -13.63 -4.08 1.54
C TYR A 64 -14.68 -4.64 0.56
N CYS A 65 -14.95 -5.95 0.60
CA CYS A 65 -16.01 -6.57 -0.19
C CYS A 65 -17.39 -5.94 0.06
N LYS A 66 -17.70 -5.60 1.31
CA LYS A 66 -18.98 -5.00 1.68
C LYS A 66 -19.11 -3.56 1.17
N GLU A 67 -18.05 -2.77 1.27
CA GLU A 67 -18.04 -1.36 0.87
C GLU A 67 -18.04 -1.20 -0.66
N GLU A 68 -17.25 -2.00 -1.36
CA GLU A 68 -17.13 -1.94 -2.84
C GLU A 68 -18.14 -2.83 -3.59
N GLY A 69 -18.89 -3.70 -2.88
CA GLY A 69 -19.81 -4.64 -3.51
C GLY A 69 -19.11 -5.74 -4.33
N LEU A 70 -17.88 -6.11 -3.96
CA LEU A 70 -17.03 -7.06 -4.68
C LEU A 70 -17.12 -8.49 -4.12
N SER A 71 -16.78 -9.47 -4.97
CA SER A 71 -16.62 -10.85 -4.52
C SER A 71 -15.32 -11.03 -3.72
N MET A 72 -15.28 -12.05 -2.86
CA MET A 72 -14.08 -12.40 -2.10
C MET A 72 -12.91 -12.83 -3.02
N GLU A 73 -13.19 -13.37 -4.21
CA GLU A 73 -12.15 -13.75 -5.16
C GLU A 73 -11.45 -12.51 -5.73
N ILE A 74 -12.20 -11.49 -6.16
CA ILE A 74 -11.62 -10.21 -6.62
C ILE A 74 -10.83 -9.54 -5.48
N ALA A 75 -11.34 -9.56 -4.25
CA ALA A 75 -10.64 -8.99 -3.11
C ALA A 75 -9.32 -9.70 -2.79
N LYS A 76 -9.21 -11.01 -3.03
CA LYS A 76 -7.95 -11.76 -2.89
C LYS A 76 -6.94 -11.38 -3.97
N ASP A 77 -7.38 -11.11 -5.19
CA ASP A 77 -6.51 -10.60 -6.25
C ASP A 77 -5.99 -9.21 -5.89
N HIS A 78 -6.86 -8.29 -5.45
CA HIS A 78 -6.43 -6.98 -4.96
C HIS A 78 -5.49 -7.08 -3.76
N ARG A 79 -5.73 -8.03 -2.83
CA ARG A 79 -4.81 -8.29 -1.71
C ARG A 79 -3.43 -8.66 -2.21
N ARG A 80 -3.34 -9.60 -3.15
CA ARG A 80 -2.05 -10.04 -3.72
C ARG A 80 -1.28 -8.84 -4.29
N GLU A 81 -1.96 -8.01 -5.06
CA GLU A 81 -1.35 -6.83 -5.68
C GLU A 81 -0.95 -5.75 -4.67
N MET A 82 -1.81 -5.47 -3.68
CA MET A 82 -1.51 -4.53 -2.59
C MET A 82 -0.26 -4.97 -1.81
N LEU A 83 -0.16 -6.25 -1.43
CA LEU A 83 0.97 -6.75 -0.65
C LEU A 83 2.29 -6.65 -1.43
N ARG A 84 2.26 -6.93 -2.74
CA ARG A 84 3.41 -6.78 -3.62
C ARG A 84 3.85 -5.32 -3.74
N PHE A 85 2.89 -4.42 -3.97
CA PHE A 85 3.16 -2.99 -4.03
C PHE A 85 3.78 -2.49 -2.71
N LEU A 86 3.19 -2.80 -1.56
CA LEU A 86 3.69 -2.31 -0.27
C LEU A 86 5.07 -2.88 0.09
N ALA A 87 5.35 -4.14 -0.28
CA ALA A 87 6.69 -4.72 -0.16
C ALA A 87 7.72 -4.01 -1.04
N LEU A 88 7.34 -3.65 -2.28
CA LEU A 88 8.17 -2.84 -3.17
C LEU A 88 8.41 -1.45 -2.59
N CYS A 89 7.39 -0.76 -2.07
CA CYS A 89 7.55 0.54 -1.37
C CYS A 89 8.51 0.45 -0.18
N GLY A 90 8.41 -0.62 0.62
CA GLY A 90 9.32 -0.88 1.73
C GLY A 90 10.78 -1.05 1.32
N THR A 91 11.01 -1.54 0.10
CA THR A 91 12.34 -1.72 -0.49
C THR A 91 12.86 -0.43 -1.13
N ALA A 92 12.03 0.20 -1.97
CA ALA A 92 12.34 1.32 -2.84
C ALA A 92 12.96 2.53 -2.13
N THR A 93 12.49 2.86 -0.93
CA THR A 93 12.98 4.03 -0.17
C THR A 93 14.49 3.98 0.08
N GLN A 94 15.05 2.79 0.24
CA GLN A 94 16.48 2.60 0.50
C GLN A 94 17.33 2.84 -0.75
N HIS A 95 16.69 2.82 -1.91
CA HIS A 95 17.27 3.06 -3.22
C HIS A 95 16.86 4.42 -3.80
N GLY A 96 16.26 5.31 -2.98
CA GLY A 96 15.81 6.63 -3.41
C GLY A 96 14.65 6.61 -4.40
N LYS A 97 13.91 5.49 -4.48
CA LYS A 97 12.76 5.32 -5.36
C LYS A 97 11.45 5.57 -4.60
N PHE A 98 10.47 6.11 -5.32
CA PHE A 98 9.10 6.31 -4.85
C PHE A 98 8.13 5.75 -5.88
N TYR A 99 7.01 5.19 -5.42
CA TYR A 99 5.97 4.64 -6.26
C TYR A 99 4.64 5.26 -5.89
N GLY A 100 3.83 5.55 -6.91
CA GLY A 100 2.44 5.93 -6.78
C GLY A 100 1.52 4.78 -7.17
N MET A 101 0.29 4.80 -6.69
CA MET A 101 -0.77 3.91 -7.15
C MET A 101 -2.09 4.67 -7.33
N THR A 102 -3.03 4.02 -8.00
CA THR A 102 -4.41 4.46 -8.13
C THR A 102 -5.32 3.25 -8.39
N GLY A 103 -6.63 3.43 -8.30
CA GLY A 103 -7.63 2.41 -8.66
C GLY A 103 -7.91 1.41 -7.54
N ALA A 104 -8.41 0.23 -7.89
CA ALA A 104 -9.02 -0.68 -6.92
C ALA A 104 -8.06 -1.22 -5.84
N VAL A 105 -6.76 -1.32 -6.16
CA VAL A 105 -5.73 -1.72 -5.18
C VAL A 105 -5.52 -0.61 -4.13
N ASP A 106 -5.64 0.66 -4.53
CA ASP A 106 -5.56 1.83 -3.63
C ASP A 106 -6.74 1.87 -2.67
N GLU A 107 -7.95 1.55 -3.15
CA GLU A 107 -9.14 1.46 -2.28
C GLU A 107 -9.03 0.36 -1.22
N LEU A 108 -8.41 -0.77 -1.55
CA LEU A 108 -8.10 -1.78 -0.55
C LEU A 108 -7.07 -1.27 0.46
N TRP A 109 -6.07 -0.50 0.01
CA TRP A 109 -5.09 0.10 0.93
C TRP A 109 -5.74 1.15 1.84
N HIS A 110 -6.65 1.99 1.34
CA HIS A 110 -7.47 2.89 2.17
C HIS A 110 -8.19 2.13 3.27
N THR A 111 -8.85 1.03 2.89
CA THR A 111 -9.53 0.16 3.85
C THR A 111 -8.54 -0.42 4.86
N PHE A 112 -7.33 -0.81 4.45
CA PHE A 112 -6.34 -1.38 5.36
C PHE A 112 -5.77 -0.35 6.35
N VAL A 113 -5.51 0.89 5.92
CA VAL A 113 -4.92 1.96 6.75
C VAL A 113 -5.73 2.23 8.02
N ILE A 114 -7.06 2.13 7.95
CA ILE A 114 -7.95 2.38 9.09
C ILE A 114 -7.98 1.22 10.11
N PHE A 115 -7.50 0.03 9.76
CA PHE A 115 -7.18 -1.04 10.72
C PHE A 115 -5.81 -0.77 11.34
N THR A 116 -5.74 0.35 12.08
CA THR A 116 -4.48 0.99 12.46
C THR A 116 -3.51 0.10 13.22
N ARG A 117 -3.99 -0.87 14.02
CA ARG A 117 -3.13 -1.81 14.76
C ARG A 117 -2.48 -2.82 13.83
N GLU A 118 -3.28 -3.44 12.97
CA GLU A 118 -2.87 -4.40 11.95
C GLU A 118 -1.95 -3.73 10.95
N TYR A 119 -2.29 -2.51 10.52
CA TYR A 119 -1.49 -1.73 9.58
C TYR A 119 -0.14 -1.32 10.16
N ALA A 120 -0.10 -0.87 11.43
CA ALA A 120 1.17 -0.55 12.09
C ALA A 120 2.08 -1.78 12.24
N ALA A 121 1.51 -2.93 12.64
CA ALA A 121 2.25 -4.19 12.75
C ALA A 121 2.77 -4.67 11.38
N PHE A 122 1.95 -4.53 10.33
CA PHE A 122 2.35 -4.82 8.95
C PHE A 122 3.51 -3.95 8.49
N CYS A 123 3.41 -2.63 8.71
CA CYS A 123 4.45 -1.68 8.33
C CYS A 123 5.78 -1.97 9.01
N ASP A 124 5.76 -2.28 10.32
CA ASP A 124 6.97 -2.65 11.06
C ASP A 124 7.59 -3.94 10.51
N ALA A 125 6.78 -4.98 10.29
CA ALA A 125 7.28 -6.26 9.79
C ALA A 125 7.78 -6.21 8.34
N VAL A 126 7.10 -5.48 7.45
CA VAL A 126 7.38 -5.48 6.01
C VAL A 126 8.36 -4.38 5.64
N ALA A 127 8.23 -3.17 6.19
CA ALA A 127 9.02 -2.01 5.82
C ALA A 127 10.06 -1.61 6.89
N GLY A 128 9.86 -2.02 8.16
CA GLY A 128 10.67 -1.53 9.29
C GLY A 128 10.38 -0.06 9.64
N ARG A 129 9.30 0.49 9.10
CA ARG A 129 8.84 1.88 9.29
C ARG A 129 7.38 1.99 8.86
N PHE A 130 6.69 3.02 9.33
CA PHE A 130 5.35 3.31 8.84
C PHE A 130 5.37 3.67 7.35
N LEU A 131 4.52 3.01 6.56
CA LEU A 131 4.28 3.37 5.16
C LEU A 131 3.15 4.42 5.14
N HIS A 132 3.52 5.69 5.01
CA HIS A 132 2.52 6.75 4.93
C HIS A 132 1.81 6.71 3.58
N HIS A 133 0.49 6.61 3.62
CA HIS A 133 -0.35 6.90 2.47
C HIS A 133 -0.59 8.40 2.40
N VAL A 134 -0.36 9.00 1.23
CA VAL A 134 -0.59 10.42 0.97
C VAL A 134 -1.53 10.49 -0.23
N PRO A 135 -2.83 10.77 -0.02
CA PRO A 135 -3.77 10.89 -1.12
C PRO A 135 -3.33 11.99 -2.09
N GLU A 136 -3.44 11.76 -3.39
CA GLU A 136 -3.31 12.84 -4.37
C GLU A 136 -4.49 13.80 -4.21
N VAL A 137 -4.21 15.11 -4.17
CA VAL A 137 -5.26 16.13 -4.17
C VAL A 137 -5.76 16.29 -5.60
N GLU A 138 -7.08 16.30 -5.79
CA GLU A 138 -7.70 16.46 -7.11
C GLU A 138 -7.07 17.59 -7.93
N GLY A 139 -6.66 17.29 -9.16
CA GLY A 139 -6.08 18.25 -10.09
C GLY A 139 -4.58 18.55 -9.87
N GLN A 140 -3.92 17.87 -8.93
CA GLN A 140 -2.49 17.97 -8.69
C GLN A 140 -1.81 16.60 -8.82
N MET A 141 -1.59 16.15 -10.06
CA MET A 141 -0.59 15.11 -10.28
C MET A 141 0.77 15.73 -9.97
N SER A 142 1.53 15.11 -9.06
CA SER A 142 2.86 15.58 -8.75
C SER A 142 3.77 15.46 -9.98
N GLU A 143 4.70 16.40 -10.15
CA GLU A 143 5.76 16.27 -11.15
C GLU A 143 6.52 14.97 -10.88
N GLY A 144 6.50 14.03 -11.84
CA GLY A 144 7.10 12.70 -11.66
C GLY A 144 6.14 11.56 -11.32
N THR A 145 4.84 11.78 -11.07
CA THR A 145 3.88 10.68 -10.74
C THR A 145 3.90 9.59 -11.83
N PHE A 146 3.96 10.00 -13.10
CA PHE A 146 3.98 9.07 -14.23
C PHE A 146 5.26 8.23 -14.28
N GLU A 147 6.41 8.88 -14.10
CA GLU A 147 7.73 8.25 -14.05
C GLU A 147 7.85 7.28 -12.87
N HIS A 148 7.33 7.65 -11.70
CA HIS A 148 7.27 6.78 -10.53
C HIS A 148 6.41 5.54 -10.77
N TYR A 149 5.29 5.70 -11.47
CA TYR A 149 4.42 4.60 -11.83
C TYR A 149 5.07 3.64 -12.86
N LEU A 150 5.75 4.19 -13.87
CA LEU A 150 6.52 3.37 -14.83
C LEU A 150 7.67 2.62 -14.13
N ALA A 151 8.41 3.28 -13.24
CA ALA A 151 9.46 2.65 -12.45
C ALA A 151 8.91 1.51 -11.59
N PHE A 152 7.72 1.69 -10.99
CA PHE A 152 7.02 0.62 -10.29
C PHE A 152 6.74 -0.58 -11.19
N LEU A 153 6.19 -0.38 -12.40
CA LEU A 153 5.88 -1.48 -13.32
C LEU A 153 7.14 -2.26 -13.72
N THR A 154 8.24 -1.55 -14.00
CA THR A 154 9.53 -2.19 -14.30
C THR A 154 10.04 -3.01 -13.11
N ASP A 155 10.08 -2.41 -11.92
CA ASP A 155 10.57 -3.09 -10.72
C ASP A 155 9.66 -4.28 -10.34
N TYR A 156 8.35 -4.18 -10.55
CA TYR A 156 7.41 -5.29 -10.37
C TYR A 156 7.78 -6.47 -11.27
N GLU A 157 7.94 -6.22 -12.57
CA GLU A 157 8.23 -7.27 -13.55
C GLU A 157 9.57 -7.96 -13.27
N GLU A 158 10.60 -7.19 -12.93
CA GLU A 158 11.91 -7.73 -12.53
C GLU A 158 11.85 -8.56 -11.24
N VAL A 159 11.10 -8.09 -10.24
CA VAL A 159 11.01 -8.76 -8.94
C VAL A 159 10.18 -10.04 -9.03
N PHE A 160 9.06 -10.04 -9.74
CA PHE A 160 8.14 -11.18 -9.76
C PHE A 160 8.31 -12.09 -10.98
N ASN A 161 9.13 -11.70 -11.96
CA ASN A 161 9.30 -12.37 -13.26
C ASN A 161 7.97 -12.54 -14.01
N GLU A 162 7.02 -11.63 -13.79
CA GLU A 162 5.74 -11.58 -14.48
C GLU A 162 5.26 -10.12 -14.51
N PRO A 163 4.58 -9.69 -15.59
CA PRO A 163 4.06 -8.34 -15.66
C PRO A 163 2.97 -8.12 -14.61
N ALA A 164 2.91 -6.90 -14.07
CA ALA A 164 1.79 -6.47 -13.25
C ALA A 164 0.47 -6.61 -14.06
N PRO A 165 -0.57 -7.26 -13.52
CA PRO A 165 -1.81 -7.50 -14.27
C PRO A 165 -2.44 -6.18 -14.72
N ALA A 166 -2.63 -6.00 -16.03
CA ALA A 166 -3.14 -4.75 -16.61
C ALA A 166 -4.55 -4.37 -16.12
N ALA A 167 -5.33 -5.35 -15.66
CA ALA A 167 -6.65 -5.13 -15.06
C ALA A 167 -6.60 -4.30 -13.76
N TYR A 168 -5.49 -4.37 -13.01
CA TYR A 168 -5.28 -3.64 -11.76
C TYR A 168 -4.23 -2.54 -11.89
N TRP A 169 -3.29 -2.72 -12.83
CA TRP A 169 -2.15 -1.85 -13.09
C TRP A 169 -2.12 -1.45 -14.58
N PRO A 170 -2.97 -0.52 -15.03
CA PRO A 170 -3.11 -0.18 -16.44
C PRO A 170 -1.80 0.37 -17.02
N ARG A 171 -1.45 -0.06 -18.24
CA ARG A 171 -0.29 0.45 -18.96
C ARG A 171 -0.64 1.76 -19.68
N PRO A 172 0.21 2.80 -19.61
CA PRO A 172 -0.02 4.07 -20.29
C PRO A 172 -0.15 3.98 -21.81
N ASP A 173 0.60 3.08 -22.43
CA ASP A 173 0.64 2.93 -23.89
C ASP A 173 -0.58 2.16 -24.46
N GLY A 174 -1.52 1.76 -23.59
CA GLY A 174 -2.64 0.90 -23.93
C GLY A 174 -2.21 -0.57 -24.00
N ASP A 175 -2.90 -1.42 -23.27
CA ASP A 175 -2.71 -2.87 -23.35
C ASP A 175 -3.59 -3.44 -24.48
N PRO A 176 -3.06 -4.22 -25.44
CA PRO A 176 -3.87 -4.88 -26.45
C PRO A 176 -4.96 -5.81 -25.87
N GLU A 177 -4.78 -6.38 -24.67
CA GLU A 177 -5.82 -7.21 -24.03
C GLU A 177 -6.96 -6.36 -23.44
N SER A 178 -6.66 -5.15 -22.93
CA SER A 178 -7.67 -4.19 -22.47
C SER A 178 -8.60 -3.68 -23.59
N VAL A 179 -8.22 -3.85 -24.86
CA VAL A 179 -9.05 -3.52 -26.03
C VAL A 179 -10.10 -4.61 -26.28
N ALA A 180 -9.81 -5.88 -25.95
CA ALA A 180 -10.73 -7.00 -26.14
C ALA A 180 -11.93 -6.95 -25.17
N CYS A 181 -11.75 -6.38 -23.98
CA CYS A 181 -12.80 -6.31 -22.97
C CYS A 181 -13.73 -5.09 -23.09
N ARG A 182 -13.45 -4.15 -24.02
CA ARG A 182 -14.36 -3.01 -24.32
C ARG A 182 -15.54 -3.39 -25.22
N GLY A 183 -15.67 -4.66 -25.60
CA GLY A 183 -16.74 -5.16 -26.49
C GLY A 183 -18.00 -5.67 -25.79
N CYS A 184 -18.08 -5.71 -24.46
CA CYS A 184 -19.24 -6.24 -23.73
C CYS A 184 -19.95 -5.20 -22.86
N SER A 185 -20.18 -4.00 -23.41
CA SER A 185 -21.16 -3.05 -22.87
C SER A 185 -22.48 -3.23 -23.60
N GLY A 186 -23.18 -4.34 -23.33
CA GLY A 186 -24.54 -4.56 -23.82
C GLY A 186 -24.82 -5.98 -24.28
N CYS A 187 -25.02 -6.92 -23.35
CA CYS A 187 -25.72 -8.15 -23.68
C CYS A 187 -26.72 -8.49 -22.57
N ASN A 188 -27.95 -8.03 -22.76
CA ASN A 188 -29.11 -8.47 -22.02
C ASN A 188 -29.80 -9.57 -22.87
N SER A 189 -29.14 -10.73 -23.06
CA SER A 189 -29.77 -12.00 -23.46
C SER A 189 -28.70 -13.08 -23.65
N CYS A 190 -28.72 -14.10 -22.78
CA CYS A 190 -28.05 -15.37 -23.07
C CYS A 190 -28.85 -16.15 -24.13
N SER A 191 -28.19 -16.51 -25.23
CA SER A 191 -28.54 -17.69 -26.03
C SER A 191 -27.27 -18.18 -26.70
N GLY A 192 -26.78 -19.32 -26.24
CA GLY A 192 -25.39 -19.73 -26.39
C GLY A 192 -24.95 -20.13 -27.80
N GLN A 193 -23.65 -20.00 -28.03
CA GLN A 193 -22.84 -21.03 -28.66
C GLN A 193 -21.35 -20.74 -28.44
N SER A 194 -20.61 -21.83 -28.29
CA SER A 194 -19.19 -21.96 -27.97
C SER A 194 -18.27 -21.15 -28.89
N CYS A 195 -17.28 -20.45 -28.34
CA CYS A 195 -16.13 -19.94 -29.10
C CYS A 195 -14.91 -20.80 -28.77
N THR A 196 -14.47 -21.60 -29.74
CA THR A 196 -13.17 -22.29 -29.71
C THR A 196 -12.07 -21.32 -30.11
N VAL A 197 -10.99 -21.32 -29.34
CA VAL A 197 -9.76 -20.56 -29.60
C VAL A 197 -8.99 -21.24 -30.74
N HIS A 198 -8.57 -20.47 -31.74
CA HIS A 198 -7.56 -20.87 -32.73
C HIS A 198 -6.30 -20.04 -32.52
#